data_AF-A0ABD0Q6Y1-F1
#
_entry.id   AF-A0ABD0Q6Y1-F1
#
_cell.length_a   1.000
_cell.length_b   1.000
_cell.length_c   1.000
_cell.angle_alpha   90.00
_cell.angle_beta   90.00
_cell.angle_gamma   90.00
#
_symmetry.space_group_name_H-M   'P 1'
#
loop_
_entity.id
_entity.type
_entity.pdbx_description
1 polymer ?
#
loop_
_entity_poly.entity_id
_entity_poly.type
_entity_poly.pdbx_seq_one_letter_code
_entity_poly.pdbx_strand_id
1 'polypeptide(L)' 'RQIVVGICAMSKKSKSKPMKEILERLCLFKYITVVTFEEEVILNEPVENWPLCDCLISFHSKGLWHPVCF' A
#
# COMPACT_ATOMS: atom_id res chain seq x y z
N ARG A 1 4.63 -2.77 19.92
CA ARG A 1 4.04 -3.37 18.70
C ARG A 1 4.24 -2.38 17.57
N GLN A 2 4.83 -2.78 16.45
CA GLN A 2 4.95 -1.92 15.27
C GLN A 2 3.61 -1.94 14.52
N ILE A 3 3.21 -0.80 13.96
CA ILE A 3 2.03 -0.62 13.13
C ILE A 3 2.49 -0.77 11.68
N VAL A 4 1.99 -1.78 10.99
CA VAL A 4 2.29 -2.02 9.59
C VAL A 4 1.28 -1.27 8.72
N VAL A 5 1.77 -0.36 7.89
CA VAL A 5 0.96 0.41 6.94
C VAL A 5 1.20 -0.19 5.55
N GLY A 6 0.19 -0.86 5.01
CA GLY A 6 0.18 -1.39 3.66
C GLY A 6 -0.21 -0.32 2.64
N ILE A 7 0.52 -0.23 1.54
CA ILE A 7 0.18 0.65 0.42
C ILE A 7 -0.25 -0.20 -0.76
N CYS A 8 -1.52 -0.07 -1.12
CA CYS A 8 -2.10 -0.71 -2.30
C CYS A 8 -2.29 0.34 -3.39
N ALA A 9 -1.30 0.49 -4.28
CA ALA A 9 -1.38 1.42 -5.39
C ALA A 9 -0.57 0.93 -6.58
N MET A 10 -1.11 1.10 -7.80
CA MET A 10 -0.37 0.78 -9.03
C MET A 10 0.96 1.53 -9.09
N SER A 11 1.96 0.95 -9.73
CA SER A 11 3.36 1.41 -9.72
C SER A 11 3.53 2.89 -10.12
N LYS A 12 2.65 3.40 -10.98
CA LYS A 12 2.62 4.83 -11.38
C LYS A 12 2.24 5.79 -10.25
N LYS A 13 1.42 5.36 -9.28
CA LYS A 13 0.96 6.18 -8.15
C LYS A 13 1.83 5.99 -6.90
N SER A 14 2.23 4.75 -6.60
CA SER A 14 3.10 4.45 -5.44
C SER A 14 4.46 5.15 -5.54
N LYS A 15 4.98 5.34 -6.75
CA LYS A 15 6.26 6.02 -7.01
C LYS A 15 6.15 7.53 -7.23
N SER A 16 4.95 8.11 -7.15
CA SER A 16 4.76 9.54 -7.37
C SER A 16 5.47 10.37 -6.30
N LYS A 17 5.97 11.55 -6.68
CA LYS A 17 6.66 12.49 -5.78
C LYS A 17 5.86 12.79 -4.49
N PRO A 18 4.55 13.08 -4.53
CA PRO A 18 3.77 13.30 -3.31
C PRO A 18 3.65 12.04 -2.44
N MET A 19 3.58 10.84 -3.03
CA MET A 19 3.53 9.59 -2.26
C MET A 19 4.82 9.38 -1.48
N LYS A 20 5.98 9.52 -2.14
CA LYS A 20 7.29 9.34 -1.51
C LYS A 20 7.48 10.27 -0.32
N GLU A 21 7.11 11.54 -0.46
CA GLU A 21 7.14 12.52 0.64
C GLU A 21 6.30 12.08 1.85
N ILE A 22 5.10 11.53 1.61
CA ILE A 22 4.23 11.02 2.68
C ILE A 22 4.88 9.80 3.34
N LEU A 23 5.41 8.87 2.55
CA LEU A 23 6.03 7.65 3.07
C LEU A 23 7.32 7.92 3.85
N GLU A 24 8.17 8.81 3.36
CA GLU A 24 9.37 9.22 4.06
C GLU A 24 9.03 9.80 5.43
N ARG A 25 7.99 10.64 5.51
CA ARG A 25 7.49 11.18 6.79
C ARG A 25 6.89 10.11 7.70
N LEU A 26 6.18 9.13 7.16
CA LEU A 26 5.65 8.01 7.93
C LEU A 26 6.77 7.10 8.46
N CYS A 27 7.83 6.89 7.68
CA CYS A 27 9.02 6.14 8.09
C CYS A 27 9.83 6.81 9.20
N LEU A 28 9.67 8.12 9.43
CA LEU A 28 10.31 8.81 10.58
C LEU A 28 9.73 8.36 11.92
N PHE A 29 8.52 7.80 11.93
CA PHE A 29 7.92 7.26 13.15
C PHE A 29 8.54 5.90 13.47
N LYS A 30 9.26 5.81 14.58
CA LYS A 30 9.92 4.57 15.08
C LYS A 30 9.02 3.33 15.18
N TYR A 31 7.71 3.54 15.24
CA TYR A 31 6.72 2.47 15.43
C TYR A 31 5.96 2.10 14.15
N ILE A 32 6.20 2.80 13.03
CA ILE A 32 5.49 2.57 11.77
C ILE A 32 6.42 1.83 10.81
N THR A 33 5.90 0.79 10.17
CA THR A 33 6.59 0.06 9.11
C THR A 33 5.73 0.09 7.86
N VAL A 34 6.30 0.54 6.75
CA VAL A 34 5.57 0.67 5.48
C VAL A 34 5.85 -0.54 4.62
N VAL A 35 4.79 -1.18 4.11
CA VAL A 35 4.85 -2.31 3.17
C VAL A 35 4.13 -1.90 1.89
N THR A 36 4.82 -1.98 0.76
CA THR A 36 4.21 -1.67 -0.55
C THR A 36 3.78 -2.98 -1.20
N PHE A 37 2.54 -3.03 -1.68
CA PHE A 37 1.99 -4.23 -2.30
C PHE A 37 2.37 -4.19 -3.78
N GLU A 38 2.98 -5.27 -4.26
CA GLU A 38 3.36 -5.43 -5.66
C GLU A 38 2.11 -5.40 -6.54
N GLU A 39 2.20 -4.77 -7.71
CA GLU A 39 1.07 -4.65 -8.64
C GLU A 39 0.59 -6.03 -9.13
N GLU A 40 1.52 -6.98 -9.29
CA GLU A 40 1.21 -8.37 -9.61
C GLU A 40 0.37 -9.04 -8.53
N VAL A 41 0.68 -8.82 -7.25
CA VAL A 41 -0.09 -9.36 -6.11
C VAL A 41 -1.48 -8.73 -6.06
N ILE A 42 -1.59 -7.42 -6.27
CA ILE A 42 -2.88 -6.72 -6.25
C ILE A 42 -3.82 -7.20 -7.38
N LEU A 43 -3.26 -7.53 -8.55
CA LEU A 43 -4.04 -7.87 -9.74
C LEU A 43 -4.30 -9.36 -9.90
N ASN A 44 -3.35 -10.22 -9.49
CA ASN A 44 -3.38 -11.65 -9.79
C ASN A 44 -3.59 -12.53 -8.57
N GLU A 45 -3.30 -12.05 -7.36
CA GLU A 45 -3.44 -12.84 -6.13
C GLU A 45 -4.73 -12.49 -5.37
N PRO A 46 -5.41 -13.48 -4.78
CA PRO A 46 -6.54 -13.22 -3.91
C PRO A 46 -6.12 -12.50 -2.62
N VAL A 47 -7.06 -11.77 -2.01
CA VAL A 47 -6.81 -10.93 -0.82
C VAL A 47 -6.25 -11.70 0.37
N GLU A 48 -6.51 -13.01 0.48
CA GLU A 48 -5.96 -13.82 1.57
C GLU A 48 -4.43 -14.00 1.47
N ASN A 49 -3.87 -13.85 0.26
CA ASN A 49 -2.44 -13.98 0.00
C ASN A 49 -1.69 -12.64 0.10
N TRP A 50 -2.40 -11.54 0.33
CA TRP A 50 -1.78 -10.21 0.38
C TRP A 50 -0.95 -10.03 1.65
N PRO A 51 0.09 -9.17 1.63
CA PRO A 51 0.87 -8.87 2.83
C PRO A 51 -0.03 -8.35 3.95
N LEU A 52 0.16 -8.86 5.17
CA LEU A 52 -0.59 -8.40 6.34
C LEU A 52 -0.20 -6.97 6.69
N CYS A 53 -1.19 -6.14 7.01
CA CYS A 53 -0.99 -4.78 7.51
C CYS A 53 -2.05 -4.43 8.57
N ASP A 54 -1.69 -3.55 9.51
CA ASP A 54 -2.62 -3.00 10.51
C ASP A 54 -3.46 -1.85 9.93
N CYS A 55 -2.95 -1.14 8.91
CA CYS A 55 -3.66 -0.09 8.18
C CYS A 55 -3.37 -0.19 6.68
N LEU A 56 -4.41 -0.09 5.83
CA LEU A 56 -4.23 -0.03 4.38
C LEU A 56 -4.47 1.38 3.85
N ILE A 57 -3.52 1.89 3.06
CA ILE A 57 -3.66 3.08 2.22
C ILE A 57 -3.83 2.63 0.77
N SER A 58 -5.04 2.73 0.23
CA SER A 58 -5.35 2.39 -1.16
C SER A 58 -5.70 3.63 -1.98
N PHE A 59 -5.21 3.68 -3.23
CA PHE A 59 -5.56 4.74 -4.18
C PHE A 59 -6.24 4.16 -5.41
N HIS A 60 -7.55 4.31 -5.47
CA HIS A 60 -8.33 3.92 -6.66
C HIS A 60 -7.78 4.60 -7.93
N SER A 61 -7.60 3.82 -8.99
CA SER A 61 -7.15 4.28 -10.31
C SER A 61 -7.78 3.41 -11.38
N LYS A 62 -7.83 3.87 -12.64
CA LYS A 62 -8.50 3.17 -13.76
C LYS A 62 -8.08 1.69 -13.99
N GLY A 63 -7.01 1.19 -13.36
CA GLY A 63 -6.59 -0.21 -13.41
C GLY A 63 -6.87 -1.04 -12.15
N LEU A 64 -7.31 -0.43 -11.06
CA LEU A 64 -7.68 -1.11 -9.81
C LEU A 64 -9.18 -1.46 -9.89
N TRP A 65 -9.50 -2.52 -10.64
CA TRP A 65 -10.88 -2.97 -10.85
C TRP A 65 -11.46 -3.75 -9.67
N HIS A 66 -10.62 -4.27 -8.78
CA HIS A 66 -11.10 -4.82 -7.52
C HIS A 66 -11.29 -3.67 -6.52
N PRO A 67 -12.52 -3.41 -6.05
CA PRO A 67 -12.69 -2.57 -4.90
C PRO A 67 -11.95 -3.24 -3.76
N VAL A 68 -10.92 -2.56 -3.25
CA VAL A 68 -10.23 -2.97 -2.04
C VAL A 68 -11.20 -2.69 -0.89
N CYS A 69 -12.23 -3.51 -0.79
CA CYS A 69 -13.18 -3.50 0.31
C CYS A 69 -12.44 -4.08 1.51
N PHE A 70 -11.95 -3.20 2.38
CA PHE A 70 -11.77 -3.51 3.79
C PHE A 70 -13.12 -3.34 4.49
#